data_AF-A0A857FQ48-F1
#
_entry.id   AF-A0A857FQ48-F1
#
_cell.length_a   1.000
_cell.length_b   1.000
_cell.length_c   1.000
_cell.angle_alpha   90.00
_cell.angle_beta   90.00
_cell.angle_gamma   90.00
#
_symmetry.space_group_name_H-M   'P 1'
#
loop_
_entity.id
_entity.type
_entity.pdbx_description
1 polymer ?
#
loop_
_entity_poly.entity_id
_entity_poly.type
_entity_poly.pdbx_seq_one_letter_code
_entity_poly.pdbx_strand_id
1 'polypeptide(L)'
;MNIINADELCARLSPDQATAARLYQVNARNLDSYGRRQLEQGATDTALKCFKEADTCRKLVEDILLGATTMVSIPFRGKVS
;
A
#
# COMPACT_ATOMS: atom_id res chain seq x y z
N MET A 1 -10.38 -12.22 -14.65
CA MET A 1 -9.85 -11.37 -13.55
C MET A 1 -8.61 -10.70 -14.11
N ASN A 2 -8.71 -9.44 -14.55
CA ASN A 2 -7.56 -8.73 -15.10
C ASN A 2 -6.60 -8.46 -13.94
N ILE A 3 -5.49 -9.20 -13.91
CA ILE A 3 -4.37 -8.91 -13.01
C ILE A 3 -3.77 -7.62 -13.54
N ILE A 4 -4.19 -6.49 -12.99
CA ILE A 4 -3.58 -5.20 -13.32
C ILE A 4 -2.16 -5.27 -12.79
N ASN A 5 -1.17 -5.15 -13.67
CA ASN A 5 0.23 -5.24 -13.28
C ASN A 5 0.55 -4.09 -12.31
N ALA A 6 1.21 -4.41 -11.20
CA ALA A 6 1.57 -3.42 -10.19
C ALA A 6 2.42 -2.27 -10.79
N ASP A 7 3.21 -2.58 -11.82
CA ASP A 7 4.00 -1.59 -12.56
C ASP A 7 3.13 -0.63 -13.40
N GLU A 8 2.04 -1.12 -14.01
CA GLU A 8 1.05 -0.28 -14.72
C GLU A 8 0.26 0.62 -13.77
N LEU A 9 -0.02 0.15 -12.56
CA LEU A 9 -0.67 0.96 -11.52
C LEU A 9 0.25 2.04 -11.01
N CYS A 10 1.53 1.70 -10.77
CA CYS A 10 2.53 2.66 -10.34
C CYS A 10 2.76 3.76 -11.41
N ALA A 11 2.65 3.44 -12.70
CA ALA A 11 2.74 4.42 -13.78
C ALA A 11 1.59 5.44 -13.79
N ARG A 12 0.46 5.14 -13.14
CA ARG A 12 -0.72 6.03 -13.04
C ARG A 12 -0.76 6.85 -11.76
N LEU A 13 0.18 6.62 -10.84
CA LEU A 13 0.30 7.41 -9.62
C LEU A 13 0.93 8.77 -9.93
N SER A 14 0.46 9.82 -9.25
CA SER A 14 1.23 11.05 -9.20
C SER A 14 2.62 10.79 -8.58
N PRO A 15 3.64 11.60 -8.87
CA PRO A 15 4.96 11.46 -8.25
C PRO A 15 4.90 11.38 -6.71
N ASP A 16 4.01 12.16 -6.10
CA ASP A 16 3.79 12.18 -4.65
C ASP A 16 3.16 10.87 -4.15
N GLN A 17 2.15 10.35 -4.86
CA GLN A 17 1.52 9.06 -4.54
C GLN A 17 2.49 7.89 -4.71
N ALA A 18 3.30 7.89 -5.78
CA ALA A 18 4.31 6.87 -6.00
C ALA A 18 5.39 6.90 -4.91
N THR A 19 5.80 8.09 -4.48
CA THR A 19 6.74 8.28 -3.38
C THR A 19 6.16 7.79 -2.05
N ALA A 20 4.91 8.14 -1.74
CA ALA A 20 4.22 7.69 -0.54
C ALA A 20 4.05 6.16 -0.53
N ALA A 21 3.60 5.57 -1.64
CA ALA A 21 3.43 4.12 -1.75
C ALA A 21 4.76 3.37 -1.54
N ARG A 22 5.87 3.86 -2.12
CA ARG A 22 7.21 3.29 -1.89
C ARG A 22 7.63 3.41 -0.43
N LEU A 23 7.40 4.56 0.21
CA LEU A 23 7.73 4.77 1.61
C LEU A 23 6.97 3.79 2.51
N TYR A 24 5.66 3.65 2.32
CA TYR A 24 4.86 2.69 3.08
C TYR A 24 5.26 1.24 2.84
N GLN A 25 5.62 0.86 1.60
CA GLN A 25 6.15 -0.49 1.31
C GLN A 25 7.46 -0.76 2.05
N VAL A 26 8.39 0.20 2.05
CA VAL A 26 9.67 0.07 2.78
C VAL A 26 9.42 -0.02 4.29
N ASN A 27 8.55 0.83 4.83
CA ASN A 27 8.20 0.81 6.25
C ASN A 27 7.56 -0.51 6.67
N ALA A 28 6.64 -1.07 5.88
CA ALA A 28 6.06 -2.38 6.15
C ALA A 28 7.13 -3.48 6.26
N ARG A 29 8.06 -3.53 5.30
CA ARG A 29 9.17 -4.51 5.31
C ARG A 29 10.09 -4.36 6.51
N ASN A 30 10.40 -3.12 6.88
CA ASN A 30 11.26 -2.83 8.02
C ASN A 30 10.58 -3.23 9.33
N LEU A 31 9.29 -2.91 9.49
CA LEU A 31 8.49 -3.27 10.65
C LEU A 31 8.31 -4.79 10.78
N ASP A 32 8.10 -5.52 9.68
CA ASP A 32 8.09 -6.98 9.70
C ASP A 32 9.43 -7.56 10.17
N SER A 33 10.52 -7.05 9.60
CA SER A 33 11.86 -7.53 9.90
C SER A 33 12.22 -7.27 11.36
N TYR A 34 11.88 -6.09 11.86
CA TYR A 34 12.09 -5.72 13.25
C TYR A 34 11.18 -6.52 14.19
N GLY A 35 9.89 -6.69 13.86
CA GLY A 35 8.95 -7.49 14.63
C GLY A 35 9.39 -8.95 14.76
N ARG A 36 9.94 -9.56 13.70
CA ARG A 36 10.54 -10.90 13.75
C ARG A 36 11.72 -10.97 14.71
N ARG A 37 12.63 -10.00 14.67
CA ARG A 37 13.75 -9.92 15.64
C ARG A 37 13.27 -9.77 17.08
N GLN A 38 12.19 -9.01 17.30
CA GLN A 38 11.59 -8.87 18.63
C GLN A 38 10.97 -10.19 19.12
N LEU A 39 10.32 -10.97 18.24
CA LEU A 39 9.85 -12.33 18.58
C LEU A 39 11.00 -13.25 18.97
N GLU A 40 12.10 -13.24 18.21
CA GLU A 40 13.30 -14.05 18.51
C GLU A 40 13.91 -13.70 19.87
N GLN A 41 13.76 -12.44 20.32
CA GLN A 41 14.21 -11.95 21.62
C GLN A 41 13.18 -12.18 22.74
N GLY A 42 12.03 -12.78 22.46
CA GLY A 42 10.96 -13.02 23.43
C GLY A 42 10.08 -11.80 23.74
N ALA A 43 10.24 -10.68 23.00
CA ALA A 43 9.45 -9.47 23.15
C ALA A 43 8.17 -9.51 22.29
N THR A 44 7.25 -10.42 22.63
CA THR A 44 6.04 -10.71 21.84
C THR A 44 5.13 -9.49 21.66
N ASP A 45 4.91 -8.68 22.71
CA ASP A 45 4.04 -7.50 22.62
C ASP A 45 4.57 -6.44 21.66
N THR A 46 5.89 -6.23 21.67
CA THR A 46 6.54 -5.30 20.74
C THR A 46 6.42 -5.81 19.31
N ALA A 47 6.66 -7.10 19.09
CA ALA A 47 6.52 -7.70 17.77
C ALA A 47 5.10 -7.57 17.20
N LEU A 48 4.07 -7.82 18.02
CA LEU A 48 2.67 -7.68 17.62
C LEU A 48 2.34 -6.24 17.21
N LYS A 49 2.85 -5.24 17.94
CA LYS A 49 2.71 -3.83 17.55
C LYS A 49 3.36 -3.57 16.19
N CYS A 50 4.57 -4.05 15.97
CA CYS A 50 5.27 -3.89 14.69
C CYS A 50 4.50 -4.53 13.53
N PHE A 51 3.95 -5.73 13.70
CA PHE A 51 3.16 -6.37 12.64
C PHE A 51 1.87 -5.61 12.35
N LYS A 52 1.20 -5.08 13.38
CA LYS A 52 0.00 -4.25 13.20
C LYS A 52 0.29 -2.95 12.45
N GLU A 53 1.43 -2.32 12.73
CA GLU A 53 1.88 -1.13 12.01
C GLU A 53 2.29 -1.47 10.57
N ALA A 54 2.93 -2.62 10.35
CA ALA A 54 3.27 -3.11 9.02
C ALA A 54 2.01 -3.34 8.17
N ASP A 55 0.97 -3.97 8.75
CA ASP A 55 -0.33 -4.14 8.10
C ASP A 55 -1.01 -2.81 7.78
N THR A 56 -0.88 -1.82 8.67
CA THR A 56 -1.40 -0.47 8.41
C THR A 56 -0.70 0.16 7.22
N CYS A 57 0.62 0.04 7.12
CA CYS A 57 1.38 0.51 5.96
C CYS A 57 0.94 -0.19 4.66
N ARG A 58 0.69 -1.51 4.69
CA ARG A 58 0.18 -2.26 3.53
C ARG A 58 -1.19 -1.77 3.08
N LYS A 59 -2.11 -1.52 4.02
CA LYS A 59 -3.43 -0.96 3.71
C LYS A 59 -3.34 0.41 3.05
N LEU A 60 -2.46 1.30 3.54
CA LEU A 60 -2.25 2.61 2.93
C LEU A 60 -1.72 2.51 1.49
N VAL A 61 -0.85 1.54 1.21
CA VAL A 61 -0.40 1.26 -0.17
C VAL A 61 -1.56 0.78 -1.04
N GLU A 62 -2.38 -0.14 -0.53
CA GLU A 62 -3.56 -0.63 -1.21
C GLU A 62 -4.55 0.50 -1.53
N ASP A 63 -4.83 1.38 -0.57
CA ASP A 63 -5.70 2.55 -0.76
C ASP A 63 -5.18 3.50 -1.85
N ILE A 64 -3.86 3.75 -1.89
CA ILE A 64 -3.23 4.56 -2.95
C ILE A 64 -3.42 3.90 -4.32
N LEU A 65 -3.20 2.59 -4.42
CA LEU A 65 -3.35 1.84 -5.67
C LEU A 65 -4.82 1.76 -6.12
N LEU A 66 -5.76 1.60 -5.18
CA LEU A 66 -7.20 1.61 -5.44
C LEU A 66 -7.70 3.00 -5.86
N GLY A 67 -7.19 4.07 -5.25
CA GLY A 67 -7.44 5.45 -5.70
C GLY A 67 -7.01 5.69 -7.14
N ALA A 68 -5.90 5.08 -7.56
CA ALA A 68 -5.41 5.15 -8.93
C ALA A 68 -6.28 4.37 -9.93
N THR A 69 -6.88 3.25 -9.51
CA THR A 69 -7.82 2.49 -10.37
C THR A 69 -9.18 3.18 -10.52
N THR A 70 -9.69 3.82 -9.46
CA THR A 70 -11.00 4.51 -9.50
C THR A 70 -11.00 5.75 -10.39
N MET A 71 -9.88 6.48 -10.51
CA MET A 71 -9.73 7.57 -11.50
C MET A 71 -9.94 7.11 -12.96
N VAL A 72 -9.78 5.82 -13.25
CA VAL A 72 -9.92 5.25 -14.61
C VAL A 72 -11.38 4.90 -14.94
N SER A 73 -12.28 4.85 -13.94
CA SER A 73 -13.64 4.33 -14.09
C SER A 73 -14.73 5.39 -14.23
N ILE A 74 -14.40 6.67 -14.46
CA ILE A 74 -15.41 7.69 -14.81
C ILE A 74 -15.28 8.13 -16.28
N PRO A 75 -15.70 7.31 -17.26
CA PRO A 75 -16.12 7.86 -18.54
C PRO A 75 -17.47 8.53 -18.31
N PHE A 76 -17.49 9.85 -18.12
CA PHE A 76 -18.71 10.63 -18.19
C PHE A 76 -19.26 10.54 -19.62
N ARG A 77 -20.08 9.53 -19.92
CA ARG A 77 -20.97 9.52 -21.10
C ARG A 77 -22.28 10.21 -20.75
N GLY A 78 -22.18 11.48 -20.37
CA GLY A 78 -23.34 12.36 -20.38
C GLY A 78 -23.59 12.83 -21.81
N LYS A 79 -24.46 12.14 -22.55
CA LYS A 79 -25.32 12.86 -23.51
C LYS A 79 -26.40 13.50 -22.66
N VAL A 80 -26.24 14.77 -22.34
CA VAL A 80 -27.37 15.61 -21.93
C VAL A 80 -27.85 16.26 -23.21
N SER A 81 -29.06 15.89 -23.59
CA SER A 81 -29.93 16.36 -24.69
C SER A 81 -29.53 17.68 -25.36
#